data_AF-A0A3D1B7F9-F1
#
_entry.id   AF-A0A3D1B7F9-F1
#
_cell.length_a   1.000
_cell.length_b   1.000
_cell.length_c   1.000
_cell.angle_alpha   90.00
_cell.angle_beta   90.00
_cell.angle_gamma   90.00
#
_symmetry.space_group_name_H-M   'P 1'
#
loop_
_entity.id
_entity.type
_entity.pdbx_description
1 polymer ?
#
loop_
_entity_poly.entity_id
_entity_poly.type
_entity_poly.pdbx_seq_one_letter_code
_entity_poly.pdbx_strand_id
1 'polypeptide(L)'
;DDWPMIREKVLAADILILGTPIWLGHPASVCQRVLERLDAFIGEVDDEQRMVSYGRVACVAVVGNEDGAHHVVASLYQGLNDVGFTIPANGCTYWVGPAMGSTDYKDVEDPGEKIGKTNAMLARNAVHLAKLLKQSGYPGASQ
;
A
#
# COMPACT_ATOMS: atom_id res chain seq x y z
N ASP A 1 -10.07 -1.13 -20.77
CA ASP A 1 -9.34 -2.14 -19.97
C ASP A 1 -10.11 -2.36 -18.67
N ASP A 2 -9.62 -3.20 -17.76
CA ASP A 2 -10.31 -3.52 -16.49
C ASP A 2 -10.15 -2.43 -15.41
N TRP A 3 -9.40 -1.37 -15.71
CA TRP A 3 -9.08 -0.30 -14.75
C TRP A 3 -10.33 0.34 -14.11
N PRO A 4 -11.42 0.66 -14.83
CA PRO A 4 -12.60 1.26 -14.20
C PRO A 4 -13.17 0.42 -13.05
N MET A 5 -13.26 -0.91 -13.22
CA MET A 5 -13.74 -1.82 -12.17
C MET A 5 -12.77 -1.92 -10.99
N ILE A 6 -11.46 -1.85 -11.25
CA ILE A 6 -10.44 -1.83 -10.19
C ILE A 6 -10.53 -0.51 -9.41
N ARG A 7 -10.64 0.62 -10.11
CA ARG A 7 -10.78 1.95 -9.50
C ARG A 7 -12.02 2.03 -8.59
N GLU A 8 -13.16 1.50 -9.02
CA GLU A 8 -14.36 1.42 -8.18
C GLU A 8 -14.10 0.67 -6.88
N LYS A 9 -13.40 -0.48 -6.94
CA LYS A 9 -13.01 -1.24 -5.74
C LYS A 9 -12.06 -0.46 -4.84
N VAL A 10 -11.09 0.26 -5.42
CA VAL A 10 -10.16 1.11 -4.66
C VAL A 10 -10.92 2.20 -3.91
N LEU A 11 -11.84 2.90 -4.57
CA LEU A 11 -12.61 3.99 -3.94
C LEU A 11 -13.65 3.48 -2.93
N ALA A 12 -14.17 2.27 -3.11
CA ALA A 12 -15.06 1.62 -2.15
C ALA A 12 -14.33 1.09 -0.90
N ALA A 13 -13.00 0.94 -0.94
CA ALA A 13 -12.22 0.43 0.17
C ALA A 13 -11.79 1.55 1.14
N ASP A 14 -11.83 1.25 2.44
CA ASP A 14 -11.25 2.10 3.47
C ASP A 14 -9.73 1.94 3.58
N ILE A 15 -9.24 0.74 3.24
CA ILE A 15 -7.85 0.33 3.34
C ILE A 15 -7.46 -0.34 2.02
N LEU A 16 -6.47 0.22 1.32
CA LEU A 16 -5.82 -0.39 0.17
C LEU A 16 -4.52 -1.06 0.60
N ILE A 17 -4.35 -2.35 0.29
CA ILE A 17 -3.09 -3.07 0.47
C ILE A 17 -2.49 -3.34 -0.91
N LEU A 18 -1.38 -2.68 -1.24
CA LEU A 18 -0.66 -2.90 -2.50
C LEU A 18 0.40 -3.98 -2.29
N GLY A 19 0.15 -5.16 -2.86
CA GLY A 19 1.05 -6.30 -2.80
C GLY A 19 1.94 -6.39 -4.04
N THR A 20 3.25 -6.51 -3.86
CA THR A 20 4.20 -6.57 -4.98
C THR A 20 5.35 -7.56 -4.70
N PRO A 21 5.82 -8.32 -5.71
CA PRO A 21 7.12 -8.94 -5.61
C PRO A 21 8.23 -7.92 -5.83
N ILE A 22 9.43 -8.23 -5.35
CA ILE A 22 10.66 -7.53 -5.72
C ILE A 22 11.13 -8.11 -7.06
N TRP A 23 11.31 -7.24 -8.05
CA TRP A 23 11.85 -7.60 -9.35
C TRP A 23 12.96 -6.62 -9.73
N LEU A 24 14.19 -7.13 -9.90
CA LEU A 24 15.37 -6.30 -10.16
C LEU A 24 15.56 -5.16 -9.13
N GLY A 25 15.24 -5.42 -7.86
CA GLY A 25 15.31 -4.42 -6.79
C GLY A 25 14.17 -3.40 -6.79
N HIS A 26 13.18 -3.51 -7.69
CA HIS A 26 12.06 -2.59 -7.84
C HIS A 26 10.71 -3.27 -7.56
N PRO A 27 9.62 -2.51 -7.34
CA PRO A 27 8.28 -3.09 -7.42
C PRO A 27 8.05 -3.70 -8.82
N ALA A 28 7.21 -4.72 -8.90
CA ALA A 28 6.73 -5.21 -10.20
C ALA A 28 6.12 -4.07 -11.03
N SER A 29 6.37 -4.10 -12.35
CA SER A 29 5.83 -3.11 -13.30
C SER A 29 4.30 -2.99 -13.28
N VAL A 30 3.59 -4.04 -12.83
CA VAL A 30 2.15 -3.99 -12.60
C VAL A 30 1.79 -2.98 -11.51
N CYS A 31 2.52 -2.95 -10.39
CA CYS A 31 2.29 -1.97 -9.33
C CYS A 31 2.65 -0.55 -9.77
N GLN A 32 3.70 -0.39 -10.58
CA GLN A 32 4.04 0.90 -11.18
C GLN A 32 2.88 1.43 -12.05
N ARG A 33 2.30 0.57 -12.91
CA ARG A 33 1.12 0.94 -13.71
C ARG A 33 -0.10 1.29 -12.86
N VAL A 34 -0.27 0.65 -11.69
CA VAL A 34 -1.34 1.04 -10.76
C VAL A 34 -1.10 2.45 -10.23
N LEU A 35 0.13 2.80 -9.81
CA LEU A 35 0.44 4.16 -9.36
C LEU A 35 0.24 5.21 -10.47
N GLU A 36 0.70 4.92 -11.69
CA GLU A 36 0.48 5.80 -12.86
C GLU A 36 -1.00 6.03 -13.15
N ARG A 37 -1.87 5.06 -12.83
CA ARG A 37 -3.31 5.21 -12.98
C ARG A 37 -3.96 5.94 -11.80
N LEU A 38 -3.44 5.76 -10.59
CA LEU A 38 -3.88 6.50 -9.40
C LEU A 38 -3.44 7.96 -9.44
N ASP A 39 -2.42 8.33 -10.21
CA ASP A 39 -1.99 9.71 -10.45
C ASP A 39 -3.15 10.64 -10.87
N ALA A 40 -4.13 10.09 -11.61
CA ALA A 40 -5.36 10.82 -11.97
C ALA A 40 -6.11 11.39 -10.76
N PHE A 41 -5.97 10.79 -9.56
CA PHE A 41 -6.63 11.26 -8.33
C PHE A 41 -6.16 12.65 -7.90
N ILE A 42 -4.98 13.10 -8.33
CA ILE A 42 -4.47 14.44 -8.03
C ILE A 42 -5.43 15.53 -8.53
N GLY A 43 -6.07 15.30 -9.69
CA GLY A 43 -7.04 16.22 -10.27
C GLY A 43 -8.50 15.93 -9.91
N GLU A 44 -8.78 14.80 -9.25
CA GLU A 44 -10.12 14.38 -8.88
C GLU A 44 -10.37 14.75 -7.42
N VAL A 45 -11.00 15.90 -7.20
CA VAL A 45 -11.27 16.44 -5.87
C VAL A 45 -12.76 16.52 -5.57
N ASP A 46 -13.10 16.42 -4.29
CA ASP A 46 -14.45 16.71 -3.80
C ASP A 46 -14.71 18.22 -3.69
N ASP A 47 -15.93 18.59 -3.27
CA ASP A 47 -16.34 19.99 -3.09
C ASP A 47 -15.49 20.75 -2.04
N GLU A 48 -14.79 20.02 -1.17
CA GLU A 48 -13.88 20.56 -0.15
C GLU A 48 -12.41 20.61 -0.62
N GLN A 49 -12.14 20.32 -1.90
CA GLN A 49 -10.80 20.27 -2.51
C GLN A 49 -9.90 19.17 -1.93
N ARG A 50 -10.48 18.04 -1.53
CA ARG A 50 -9.75 16.84 -1.10
C ARG A 50 -9.71 15.83 -2.23
N MET A 51 -8.55 15.21 -2.48
CA MET A 51 -8.46 14.14 -3.47
C MET A 51 -9.43 12.99 -3.12
N VAL A 52 -9.95 12.28 -4.12
CA VAL A 52 -10.89 11.16 -3.93
C VAL A 52 -10.36 10.03 -3.03
N SER A 53 -9.05 9.95 -2.82
CA SER A 53 -8.35 9.03 -1.91
C SER A 53 -8.23 9.51 -0.47
N TYR A 54 -8.47 10.80 -0.19
CA TYR A 54 -8.35 11.34 1.16
C TYR A 54 -9.25 10.57 2.14
N GLY A 55 -8.75 10.42 3.37
CA GLY A 55 -9.41 9.65 4.42
C GLY A 55 -9.30 8.13 4.26
N ARG A 56 -8.64 7.62 3.21
CA ARG A 56 -8.34 6.20 3.03
C ARG A 56 -6.90 5.89 3.41
N VAL A 57 -6.69 4.67 3.88
CA VAL A 57 -5.40 4.18 4.33
C VAL A 57 -4.75 3.34 3.23
N ALA A 58 -3.44 3.51 3.02
CA ALA A 58 -2.66 2.62 2.18
C ALA A 58 -1.62 1.85 2.99
N CYS A 59 -1.42 0.58 2.63
CA CYS A 59 -0.42 -0.33 3.19
C CYS A 59 0.28 -1.06 2.06
N VAL A 60 1.49 -1.55 2.31
CA VAL A 60 2.29 -2.28 1.31
C VAL A 60 2.70 -3.65 1.85
N ALA A 61 2.54 -4.68 1.01
CA ALA A 61 3.04 -6.03 1.29
C ALA A 61 4.08 -6.41 0.23
N VAL A 62 5.27 -6.83 0.65
CA VAL A 62 6.36 -7.18 -0.28
C VAL A 62 6.79 -8.62 -0.10
N VAL A 63 7.03 -9.32 -1.21
CA VAL A 63 7.72 -10.62 -1.20
C VAL A 63 8.92 -10.56 -2.13
N GLY A 64 10.04 -11.18 -1.77
CA GLY A 64 11.19 -11.28 -2.67
C GLY A 64 12.08 -12.45 -2.31
N ASN A 65 12.75 -13.03 -3.30
CA ASN A 65 13.66 -14.15 -3.05
C ASN A 65 14.91 -13.68 -2.30
N GLU A 66 15.24 -12.39 -2.43
CA GLU A 66 16.27 -11.68 -1.67
C GLU A 66 15.95 -10.19 -1.57
N ASP A 67 16.88 -9.42 -0.98
CA ASP A 67 16.87 -8.00 -0.59
C ASP A 67 16.02 -7.01 -1.44
N GLY A 68 15.66 -5.88 -0.82
CA GLY A 68 15.03 -4.72 -1.50
C GLY A 68 13.69 -4.27 -0.92
N ALA A 69 13.15 -4.97 0.09
CA ALA A 69 11.81 -4.70 0.61
C ALA A 69 11.60 -3.25 1.05
N HIS A 70 12.54 -2.69 1.84
CA HIS A 70 12.43 -1.30 2.30
C HIS A 70 12.56 -0.28 1.16
N HIS A 71 13.40 -0.55 0.15
CA HIS A 71 13.49 0.32 -1.02
C HIS A 71 12.18 0.34 -1.80
N VAL A 72 11.62 -0.84 -2.08
CA VAL A 72 10.32 -0.98 -2.75
C VAL A 72 9.20 -0.30 -1.98
N VAL A 73 9.15 -0.50 -0.66
CA VAL A 73 8.17 0.17 0.22
C VAL A 73 8.32 1.69 0.13
N ALA A 74 9.54 2.22 0.19
CA ALA A 74 9.77 3.66 0.10
C ALA A 74 9.28 4.24 -1.24
N SER A 75 9.58 3.57 -2.36
CA SER A 75 9.11 3.99 -3.68
C SER A 75 7.57 3.99 -3.79
N LEU A 76 6.92 2.93 -3.30
CA LEU A 76 5.45 2.84 -3.35
C LEU A 76 4.78 3.85 -2.41
N TYR A 77 5.32 4.07 -1.22
CA TYR A 77 4.78 5.02 -0.26
C TYR A 77 4.88 6.47 -0.70
N GLN A 78 5.95 6.86 -1.37
CA GLN A 78 6.02 8.19 -1.97
C GLN A 78 4.82 8.40 -2.92
N GLY A 79 4.61 7.50 -3.87
CA GLY A 79 3.50 7.63 -4.82
C GLY A 79 2.12 7.57 -4.16
N LEU A 80 1.89 6.62 -3.23
CA LEU A 80 0.62 6.49 -2.51
C LEU A 80 0.31 7.73 -1.66
N ASN A 81 1.31 8.34 -1.04
CA ASN A 81 1.17 9.60 -0.31
C ASN A 81 0.82 10.75 -1.27
N ASP A 82 1.51 10.86 -2.40
CA ASP A 82 1.32 11.95 -3.36
C ASP A 82 -0.07 11.92 -4.00
N VAL A 83 -0.66 10.72 -4.15
CA VAL A 83 -2.04 10.54 -4.59
C VAL A 83 -3.04 10.47 -3.43
N GLY A 84 -2.71 10.98 -2.25
CA GLY A 84 -3.65 11.33 -1.19
C GLY A 84 -4.05 10.24 -0.18
N PHE A 85 -3.40 9.07 -0.17
CA PHE A 85 -3.62 8.07 0.89
C PHE A 85 -2.84 8.42 2.16
N THR A 86 -3.37 8.04 3.32
CA THR A 86 -2.63 8.10 4.60
C THR A 86 -1.93 6.78 4.89
N ILE A 87 -0.67 6.84 5.30
CA ILE A 87 0.13 5.65 5.65
C ILE A 87 0.14 5.47 7.18
N PRO A 88 -0.23 4.31 7.73
CA PRO A 88 -0.19 4.07 9.16
C PRO A 88 1.24 3.78 9.63
N ALA A 89 1.49 4.02 10.92
CA ALA A 89 2.71 3.53 11.56
C ALA A 89 2.86 2.01 11.33
N ASN A 90 4.06 1.57 10.95
CA ASN A 90 4.31 0.17 10.56
C ASN A 90 3.34 -0.36 9.48
N GLY A 91 2.95 0.48 8.52
CA GLY A 91 1.98 0.12 7.47
C GLY A 91 2.47 -0.87 6.41
N CYS A 92 3.70 -1.39 6.53
CA CYS A 92 4.25 -2.37 5.60
C CYS A 92 4.61 -3.67 6.32
N THR A 93 4.54 -4.76 5.56
CA THR A 93 5.02 -6.08 5.95
C THR A 93 5.72 -6.71 4.76
N TYR A 94 6.68 -7.59 5.02
CA TYR A 94 7.40 -8.24 3.93
C TYR A 94 7.99 -9.59 4.32
N TRP A 95 8.26 -10.41 3.31
CA TRP A 95 9.17 -11.53 3.40
C TRP A 95 10.29 -11.36 2.36
N VAL A 96 11.52 -11.60 2.79
CA VAL A 96 12.65 -11.79 1.89
C VAL A 96 13.41 -13.05 2.28
N GLY A 97 13.83 -13.82 1.28
CA GLY A 97 14.73 -14.96 1.47
C GLY A 97 16.17 -14.52 1.76
N PRO A 98 17.05 -15.47 2.10
CA PRO A 98 18.48 -15.22 2.22
C PRO A 98 19.08 -14.86 0.84
N ALA A 99 20.12 -14.03 0.85
CA ALA A 99 20.87 -13.70 -0.37
C ALA A 99 21.35 -14.96 -1.09
N MET A 100 21.26 -14.97 -2.42
CA MET A 100 21.57 -16.13 -3.28
C MET A 100 20.70 -17.38 -3.00
N GLY A 101 19.55 -17.21 -2.35
CA GLY A 101 18.55 -18.25 -2.14
C GLY A 101 17.67 -18.50 -3.38
N SER A 102 16.90 -19.58 -3.35
CA SER A 102 15.95 -19.96 -4.43
C SER A 102 14.56 -20.33 -3.94
N THR A 103 14.30 -20.16 -2.64
CA THR A 103 12.98 -20.43 -2.06
C THR A 103 12.01 -19.33 -2.47
N ASP A 104 10.88 -19.71 -3.06
CA ASP A 104 9.76 -18.79 -3.24
C ASP A 104 8.91 -18.76 -1.96
N TYR A 105 8.34 -17.61 -1.61
CA TYR A 105 7.49 -17.46 -0.42
C TYR A 105 6.33 -18.47 -0.35
N LYS A 106 5.73 -18.79 -1.51
CA LYS A 106 4.61 -19.75 -1.62
C LYS A 106 4.98 -21.17 -1.19
N ASP A 107 6.28 -21.51 -1.22
CA ASP A 107 6.81 -22.83 -0.89
C ASP A 107 7.34 -22.88 0.55
N VAL A 108 7.18 -21.78 1.31
CA VAL A 108 7.56 -21.71 2.72
C VAL A 108 6.44 -22.28 3.59
N GLU A 109 6.66 -23.44 4.19
CA GLU A 109 5.68 -24.12 5.05
C GLU A 109 5.32 -23.32 6.31
N ASP A 110 6.32 -22.69 6.93
CA ASP A 110 6.16 -21.77 8.05
C ASP A 110 6.99 -20.50 7.80
N PRO A 111 6.37 -19.38 7.36
CA PRO A 111 7.06 -18.10 7.16
C PRO A 111 7.58 -17.50 8.48
N GLY A 112 7.24 -18.13 9.61
CA GLY A 112 7.75 -17.82 10.93
C GLY A 112 6.92 -16.77 11.65
N GLU A 113 7.00 -16.83 12.98
CA GLU A 113 6.26 -15.95 13.89
C GLU A 113 6.51 -14.46 13.63
N LYS A 114 7.68 -14.10 13.07
CA LYS A 114 8.05 -12.71 12.76
C LYS A 114 7.10 -12.09 11.72
N ILE A 115 6.74 -12.82 10.66
CA ILE A 115 5.81 -12.32 9.64
C ILE A 115 4.40 -12.23 10.19
N GLY A 116 3.97 -13.23 10.96
CA GLY A 116 2.68 -13.17 11.66
C GLY A 116 2.57 -11.93 12.53
N LYS A 117 3.64 -11.59 13.27
CA LYS A 117 3.73 -10.39 14.11
C LYS A 117 3.67 -9.10 13.29
N THR A 118 4.42 -8.97 12.19
CA THR A 118 4.39 -7.76 11.35
C THR A 118 3.04 -7.59 10.64
N ASN A 119 2.43 -8.69 10.17
CA ASN A 119 1.09 -8.68 9.57
C ASN A 119 0.03 -8.22 10.58
N ALA A 120 0.05 -8.76 11.81
CA ALA A 120 -0.88 -8.37 12.86
C ALA A 120 -0.70 -6.90 13.27
N MET A 121 0.54 -6.41 13.33
CA MET A 121 0.85 -5.01 13.61
C MET A 121 0.32 -4.08 12.52
N LEU A 122 0.60 -4.39 11.25
CA LEU A 122 0.08 -3.65 10.10
C LEU A 122 -1.44 -3.58 10.14
N ALA A 123 -2.11 -4.73 10.29
CA ALA A 123 -3.57 -4.80 10.30
C ALA A 123 -4.18 -3.96 11.43
N ARG A 124 -3.63 -4.06 12.65
CA ARG A 124 -4.10 -3.28 13.80
C ARG A 124 -3.96 -1.77 13.54
N ASN A 125 -2.80 -1.33 13.07
CA ASN A 125 -2.51 0.08 12.88
C ASN A 125 -3.32 0.67 11.71
N ALA A 126 -3.48 -0.08 10.61
CA ALA A 126 -4.30 0.31 9.47
C ALA A 126 -5.77 0.47 9.85
N VAL A 127 -6.34 -0.50 10.57
CA VAL A 127 -7.74 -0.43 11.02
C VAL A 127 -7.96 0.71 12.01
N HIS A 128 -7.00 0.93 12.93
CA HIS A 128 -7.08 2.06 13.85
C HIS A 128 -7.11 3.40 13.10
N LEU A 129 -6.18 3.59 12.16
CA LEU A 129 -6.10 4.83 11.39
C LEU A 129 -7.32 5.04 10.48
N ALA A 130 -7.81 3.99 9.82
CA ALA A 130 -9.01 4.09 8.97
C ALA A 130 -10.25 4.50 9.79
N LYS A 131 -10.40 3.96 11.01
CA LYS A 131 -11.47 4.38 11.92
C LYS A 131 -11.34 5.84 12.35
N LEU A 132 -10.11 6.28 12.65
CA LEU A 132 -9.84 7.66 13.02
C LEU A 132 -10.20 8.62 11.88
N LEU A 133 -9.77 8.32 10.65
CA LEU A 133 -10.04 9.13 9.47
C LEU A 133 -11.53 9.17 9.09
N LYS A 134 -12.29 8.10 9.35
CA LYS A 134 -13.75 8.11 9.20
C LYS A 134 -14.45 9.04 10.20
N GLN A 135 -13.90 9.16 11.41
CA GLN A 135 -14.48 10.01 12.45
C GLN A 135 -14.04 11.47 12.31
N SER A 136 -12.80 11.68 11.87
CA SER A 136 -12.18 12.99 11.72
C SER A 136 -11.27 12.97 10.50
N GLY A 137 -11.86 13.23 9.34
CA GLY A 137 -11.14 13.29 8.07
C GLY A 137 -10.23 14.51 7.96
N TYR A 138 -9.49 14.60 6.86
CA TYR A 138 -8.70 15.80 6.55
C TYR A 138 -9.61 17.02 6.38
N PRO A 139 -9.15 18.21 6.83
CA PRO A 139 -9.85 19.45 6.54
C PRO A 139 -9.85 19.73 5.04
N GLY A 140 -10.89 20.40 4.56
CA GLY A 140 -10.90 20.99 3.23
C GLY A 140 -9.95 22.19 3.13
N ALA A 141 -9.56 22.55 1.90
CA ALA A 141 -8.63 23.68 1.65
C ALA A 141 -9.27 25.07 1.88
N SER A 142 -10.57 25.12 2.18
CA SER A 142 -11.36 26.33 2.41
C SER A 142 -11.62 26.64 3.90
N GLN A 143 -10.97 25.92 4.82
CA GLN A 143 -10.94 26.25 6.25
C GLN A 143 -9.75 27.15 6.61
#